data_AF-A0A372DXX7-F1
#
_entry.id   AF-A0A372DXX7-F1
#
_cell.length_a   1.000
_cell.length_b   1.000
_cell.length_c   1.000
_cell.angle_alpha   90.00
_cell.angle_beta   90.00
_cell.angle_gamma   90.00
#
_symmetry.space_group_name_H-M   'P 1'
#
loop_
_entity.id
_entity.type
_entity.pdbx_description
1 polymer ?
#
loop_
_entity_poly.entity_id
_entity_poly.type
_entity_poly.pdbx_seq_one_letter_code
_entity_poly.pdbx_strand_id
1 'polypeptide(L)'
;MEPTPKKRGRPPGKKTAEQMGPTVHLVPEVDLLFTAHAKKLKLSKTKYASAAIAYFAENRLDPTKAAAQSFAHVTKTVAQEARSIRVQNVDIGNRLISILRNWEKSLYGFLQQQQGGTLNYLEQIESDILRHQVSVETNYLAPMVEMLVKSNIETYIARVLVERTNLRVQNKEQTEWAGVNKGLNDDRDQQVVVQMREFIKTNNVPAPSLAAKPQVPVLPPKAPATPAAATPDAAVPPQ
;
A
#
# COMPACT_ATOMS: atom_id res chain seq x y z
N MET A 1 -41.02 -92.48 -0.58
CA MET A 1 -40.62 -91.06 -0.66
C MET A 1 -39.57 -90.93 -1.73
N GLU A 2 -39.96 -90.59 -2.95
CA GLU A 2 -39.01 -90.34 -4.03
C GLU A 2 -38.51 -88.89 -3.95
N PRO A 3 -37.19 -88.65 -3.99
CA PRO A 3 -36.61 -87.32 -3.86
C PRO A 3 -36.76 -86.52 -5.15
N THR A 4 -37.33 -85.32 -5.02
CA THR A 4 -37.40 -84.29 -6.07
C THR A 4 -36.02 -83.87 -6.57
N PRO A 5 -35.81 -83.75 -7.89
CA PRO A 5 -34.51 -83.38 -8.45
C PRO A 5 -34.14 -81.91 -8.20
N LYS A 6 -32.90 -81.70 -7.74
CA LYS A 6 -32.25 -80.39 -7.49
C LYS A 6 -32.22 -79.51 -8.75
N LYS A 7 -32.59 -78.24 -8.60
CA LYS A 7 -32.47 -77.18 -9.63
C LYS A 7 -31.02 -77.06 -10.10
N ARG A 8 -30.79 -77.27 -11.41
CA ARG A 8 -29.51 -77.01 -12.08
C ARG A 8 -29.26 -75.50 -12.19
N GLY A 9 -28.05 -75.08 -11.82
CA GLY A 9 -27.58 -73.71 -11.88
C GLY A 9 -27.58 -73.11 -13.28
N ARG A 10 -27.61 -71.78 -13.31
CA ARG A 10 -27.63 -70.90 -14.49
C ARG A 10 -26.55 -71.30 -15.51
N PRO A 11 -26.88 -71.44 -16.80
CA PRO A 11 -25.90 -71.81 -17.82
C PRO A 11 -24.84 -70.70 -17.98
N PRO A 12 -23.58 -71.06 -18.28
CA PRO A 12 -22.53 -70.08 -18.56
C PRO A 12 -22.94 -69.21 -19.75
N GLY A 13 -22.75 -67.90 -19.64
CA GLY A 13 -23.04 -66.95 -20.71
C GLY A 13 -22.39 -67.42 -22.00
N LYS A 14 -23.20 -67.61 -23.05
CA LYS A 14 -22.72 -67.94 -24.39
C LYS A 14 -21.72 -66.86 -24.80
N LYS A 15 -20.43 -67.21 -24.83
CA LYS A 15 -19.44 -66.46 -25.61
C LYS A 15 -19.92 -66.57 -27.05
N THR A 16 -20.38 -65.46 -27.60
CA THR A 16 -20.76 -65.33 -29.00
C THR A 16 -19.61 -65.91 -29.82
N ALA A 17 -19.87 -66.95 -30.61
CA ALA A 17 -18.86 -67.53 -31.48
C ALA A 17 -18.44 -66.42 -32.44
N GLU A 18 -17.19 -66.00 -32.36
CA GLU A 18 -16.60 -65.05 -33.31
C GLU A 18 -16.73 -65.68 -34.71
N GLN A 19 -17.61 -65.14 -35.55
CA GLN A 19 -17.71 -65.55 -36.95
C GLN A 19 -16.37 -65.18 -37.62
N MET A 20 -15.62 -66.20 -38.04
CA MET A 20 -14.35 -65.98 -38.71
C MET A 20 -14.62 -65.41 -40.10
N GLY A 21 -14.02 -64.27 -40.39
CA GLY A 21 -14.04 -63.65 -41.72
C GLY A 21 -13.16 -64.39 -42.74
N PRO A 22 -13.04 -63.86 -43.97
CA PRO A 22 -12.28 -64.49 -45.05
C PRO A 22 -10.79 -64.65 -44.70
N THR A 23 -10.17 -65.70 -45.24
CA THR A 23 -8.73 -65.96 -45.08
C THR A 23 -7.90 -64.88 -45.76
N VAL A 24 -6.99 -64.25 -45.01
CA VAL A 24 -6.07 -63.22 -45.53
C VAL A 24 -4.66 -63.81 -45.62
N HIS A 25 -4.01 -63.63 -46.77
CA HIS A 25 -2.62 -64.01 -46.97
C HIS A 25 -1.72 -62.81 -46.67
N LEU A 26 -0.75 -63.01 -45.77
CA LEU A 26 0.26 -62.00 -45.41
C LEU A 26 1.59 -62.30 -46.10
N VAL A 27 2.34 -61.25 -46.41
CA VAL A 27 3.73 -61.36 -46.87
C VAL A 27 4.57 -62.01 -45.76
N PRO A 28 5.52 -62.91 -46.06
CA PRO A 28 6.26 -63.67 -45.05
C PRO A 28 6.97 -62.80 -44.00
N GLU A 29 7.51 -61.65 -44.40
CA GLU A 29 8.18 -60.71 -43.49
C GLU A 29 7.21 -60.11 -42.46
N VAL A 30 5.98 -59.82 -42.89
CA VAL A 30 4.92 -59.28 -42.03
C VAL A 30 4.40 -60.34 -41.07
N ASP A 31 4.24 -61.60 -41.52
CA ASP A 31 3.82 -62.69 -40.62
C ASP A 31 4.87 -62.94 -39.52
N LEU A 32 6.16 -62.78 -39.81
CA LEU A 32 7.22 -62.95 -38.81
C LEU A 32 7.14 -61.87 -37.71
N LEU A 33 7.03 -60.59 -38.11
CA LEU A 33 6.84 -59.49 -37.18
C LEU A 33 5.53 -59.64 -36.38
N PHE A 34 4.45 -59.96 -37.07
CA PHE A 34 3.14 -60.17 -36.48
C PHE A 34 3.15 -61.30 -35.44
N THR A 35 3.83 -62.40 -35.73
CA THR A 35 4.00 -63.53 -34.81
C THR A 35 4.81 -63.13 -33.58
N ALA A 36 5.89 -62.37 -33.76
CA ALA A 36 6.71 -61.90 -32.65
C ALA A 36 5.92 -60.98 -31.69
N HIS A 37 5.13 -60.05 -32.23
CA HIS A 37 4.30 -59.15 -31.44
C HIS A 37 3.12 -59.85 -30.75
N ALA A 38 2.44 -60.78 -31.43
CA ALA A 38 1.39 -61.59 -30.83
C ALA A 38 1.93 -62.44 -29.65
N LYS A 39 3.13 -63.02 -29.81
CA LYS A 39 3.80 -63.79 -28.75
C LYS A 39 4.19 -62.90 -27.56
N LYS A 40 4.71 -61.69 -27.80
CA LYS A 40 5.06 -60.72 -26.74
C LYS A 40 3.85 -60.36 -25.87
N LEU A 41 2.69 -60.19 -26.50
CA LEU A 41 1.43 -59.84 -25.83
C LEU A 41 0.63 -61.04 -25.32
N LYS A 42 1.14 -62.28 -25.51
CA LYS A 42 0.48 -63.54 -25.12
C LYS A 42 -0.94 -63.69 -25.71
N LEU A 43 -1.15 -63.22 -26.94
CA LEU A 43 -2.41 -63.32 -27.66
C LEU A 43 -2.29 -64.31 -28.83
N SER A 44 -3.41 -64.93 -29.23
CA SER A 44 -3.45 -65.69 -30.47
C SER A 44 -3.31 -64.75 -31.67
N LYS A 45 -2.72 -65.24 -32.76
CA LYS A 45 -2.57 -64.48 -34.02
C LYS A 45 -3.90 -63.83 -34.45
N THR A 46 -5.01 -64.56 -34.36
CA THR A 46 -6.34 -64.06 -34.74
C THR A 46 -6.85 -62.93 -33.84
N LYS A 47 -6.63 -63.02 -32.53
CA LYS A 47 -7.02 -61.97 -31.57
C LYS A 47 -6.14 -60.73 -31.69
N TYR A 48 -4.86 -60.92 -31.98
CA TYR A 48 -3.97 -59.80 -32.21
C TYR A 48 -4.32 -59.06 -33.51
N ALA A 49 -4.69 -59.77 -34.58
CA ALA A 49 -5.11 -59.17 -35.84
C ALA A 49 -6.38 -58.32 -35.67
N SER A 50 -7.41 -58.89 -35.05
CA SER A 50 -8.67 -58.18 -34.80
C SER A 50 -8.48 -56.96 -33.90
N ALA A 51 -7.69 -57.08 -32.82
CA ALA A 51 -7.38 -55.95 -31.95
C ALA A 51 -6.57 -54.86 -32.65
N ALA A 52 -5.59 -55.23 -33.49
CA ALA A 52 -4.81 -54.27 -34.26
C ALA A 52 -5.69 -53.53 -35.27
N ILE A 53 -6.51 -54.24 -36.04
CA ILE A 53 -7.43 -53.64 -37.02
C ILE A 53 -8.44 -52.72 -36.32
N ALA A 54 -9.01 -53.15 -35.19
CA ALA A 54 -9.92 -52.33 -34.39
C ALA A 54 -9.20 -51.07 -33.87
N TYR A 55 -7.98 -51.19 -33.36
CA TYR A 55 -7.18 -50.07 -32.89
C TYR A 55 -6.87 -49.05 -33.99
N PHE A 56 -6.52 -49.51 -35.20
CA PHE A 56 -6.30 -48.60 -36.34
C PHE A 56 -7.60 -47.94 -36.80
N ALA A 57 -8.71 -48.67 -36.81
CA ALA A 57 -10.03 -48.17 -37.21
C ALA A 57 -10.58 -47.14 -36.20
N GLU A 58 -10.52 -47.42 -34.90
CA GLU A 58 -10.98 -46.53 -33.83
C GLU A 58 -10.17 -45.23 -33.78
N ASN A 59 -8.85 -45.33 -33.93
CA ASN A 59 -7.96 -44.16 -33.89
C ASN A 59 -7.82 -43.45 -35.25
N ARG A 60 -8.53 -43.91 -36.30
CA ARG A 60 -8.46 -43.37 -37.67
C ARG A 60 -7.02 -43.20 -38.19
N LEU A 61 -6.13 -44.11 -37.77
CA LEU A 61 -4.73 -44.09 -38.18
C LEU A 61 -4.61 -44.79 -39.53
N ASP A 62 -4.11 -44.07 -40.53
CA ASP A 62 -3.89 -44.60 -41.88
C ASP A 62 -2.63 -45.49 -41.89
N PRO A 63 -2.76 -46.82 -42.02
CA PRO A 63 -1.63 -47.74 -41.93
C PRO A 63 -0.72 -47.68 -43.16
N THR A 64 -1.11 -46.94 -44.21
CA THR A 64 -0.33 -46.76 -45.44
C THR A 64 0.55 -45.51 -45.40
N LYS A 65 0.35 -44.62 -44.41
CA LYS A 65 1.18 -43.44 -44.20
C LYS A 65 2.27 -43.76 -43.19
N ALA A 66 3.49 -43.32 -43.48
CA ALA A 66 4.70 -43.64 -42.72
C ALA A 66 4.52 -43.45 -41.19
N ALA A 67 5.03 -44.40 -40.42
CA ALA A 67 4.88 -44.46 -38.97
C ALA A 67 5.51 -43.26 -38.24
N ALA A 68 4.79 -42.77 -37.22
CA ALA A 68 5.30 -42.02 -36.07
C ALA A 68 5.92 -40.61 -36.26
N GLN A 69 5.40 -39.79 -37.18
CA GLN A 69 5.67 -38.34 -37.11
C GLN A 69 4.89 -37.63 -35.98
N SER A 70 3.80 -38.19 -35.48
CA SER A 70 2.92 -37.52 -34.51
C SER A 70 3.55 -37.37 -33.12
N PHE A 71 4.21 -38.40 -32.56
CA PHE A 71 4.78 -38.32 -31.20
C PHE A 71 6.04 -37.45 -31.12
N ALA A 72 6.91 -37.50 -32.12
CA ALA A 72 8.07 -36.60 -32.21
C ALA A 72 7.63 -35.14 -32.36
N HIS A 73 6.57 -34.89 -33.14
CA HIS A 73 5.97 -33.56 -33.27
C HIS A 73 5.38 -33.09 -31.94
N VAL A 74 4.57 -33.90 -31.25
CA VAL A 74 3.99 -33.55 -29.95
C VAL A 74 5.08 -33.24 -28.92
N THR A 75 6.16 -34.04 -28.87
CA THR A 75 7.26 -33.82 -27.93
C THR A 75 8.01 -32.51 -28.22
N LYS A 76 8.20 -32.18 -29.51
CA LYS A 76 8.79 -30.91 -29.94
C LYS A 76 7.88 -29.72 -29.61
N THR A 77 6.58 -29.83 -29.84
CA THR A 77 5.59 -28.79 -29.49
C THR A 77 5.54 -28.56 -27.99
N VAL A 78 5.46 -29.61 -27.17
CA VAL A 78 5.47 -29.50 -25.70
C VAL A 78 6.78 -28.91 -25.19
N ALA A 79 7.93 -29.25 -25.77
CA ALA A 79 9.21 -28.65 -25.41
C ALA A 79 9.30 -27.15 -25.78
N GLN A 80 8.69 -26.75 -26.90
CA GLN A 80 8.58 -25.36 -27.31
C GLN A 80 7.63 -24.57 -26.40
N GLU A 81 6.47 -25.12 -26.06
CA GLU A 81 5.53 -24.52 -25.10
C GLU A 81 6.12 -24.42 -23.69
N ALA A 82 6.84 -25.44 -23.22
CA ALA A 82 7.53 -25.37 -21.94
C ALA A 82 8.61 -24.26 -21.93
N ARG A 83 9.29 -24.03 -23.06
CA ARG A 83 10.22 -22.89 -23.20
C ARG A 83 9.48 -21.56 -23.23
N SER A 84 8.37 -21.43 -23.95
CA SER A 84 7.60 -20.17 -24.00
C SER A 84 7.05 -19.80 -22.62
N ILE A 85 6.55 -20.78 -21.85
CA ILE A 85 6.11 -20.58 -20.46
C ILE A 85 7.27 -20.10 -19.58
N ARG A 86 8.48 -20.67 -19.71
CA ARG A 86 9.65 -20.20 -18.95
C ARG A 86 10.02 -18.76 -19.29
N VAL A 87 9.99 -18.39 -20.57
CA VAL A 87 10.26 -17.01 -21.01
C VAL A 87 9.22 -16.05 -20.43
N GLN A 88 7.94 -16.41 -20.48
CA GLN A 88 6.87 -15.61 -19.87
C GLN A 88 7.04 -15.47 -18.35
N ASN A 89 7.40 -16.54 -17.65
CA ASN A 89 7.65 -16.49 -16.20
C ASN A 89 8.82 -15.55 -15.85
N VAL A 90 9.88 -15.53 -16.66
CA VAL A 90 11.01 -14.61 -16.49
C VAL A 90 10.58 -13.16 -16.75
N ASP A 91 9.79 -12.90 -17.79
CA ASP A 91 9.27 -11.56 -18.07
C ASP A 91 8.34 -11.07 -16.95
N ILE A 92 7.43 -11.92 -16.46
CA ILE A 92 6.57 -11.61 -15.31
C ILE A 92 7.42 -11.29 -14.07
N GLY A 93 8.44 -12.11 -13.78
CA GLY A 93 9.37 -11.86 -12.67
C GLY A 93 10.08 -10.51 -12.78
N ASN A 94 10.59 -10.18 -13.97
CA ASN A 94 11.23 -8.89 -14.22
C ASN A 94 10.27 -7.70 -14.08
N ARG A 95 9.03 -7.84 -14.55
CA ARG A 95 7.98 -6.82 -14.36
C ARG A 95 7.64 -6.62 -12.89
N LEU A 96 7.51 -7.71 -12.12
CA LEU A 96 7.25 -7.63 -10.68
C LEU A 96 8.40 -6.93 -9.94
N ILE A 97 9.65 -7.26 -10.25
CA ILE A 97 10.82 -6.60 -9.65
C ILE A 97 10.85 -5.11 -10.01
N SER A 98 10.52 -4.75 -11.26
CA SER A 98 10.43 -3.35 -11.69
C SER A 98 9.32 -2.59 -10.96
N ILE A 99 8.14 -3.19 -10.81
CA ILE A 99 7.03 -2.61 -10.04
C ILE A 99 7.45 -2.41 -8.59
N LEU A 100 8.07 -3.41 -7.97
CA LEU A 100 8.50 -3.36 -6.58
C LEU A 100 9.54 -2.26 -6.35
N ARG A 101 10.58 -2.18 -7.17
CA ARG A 101 11.60 -1.10 -7.10
C ARG A 101 11.00 0.29 -7.31
N ASN A 102 10.06 0.42 -8.24
CA ASN A 102 9.37 1.69 -8.48
C ASN A 102 8.47 2.09 -7.31
N TRP A 103 7.80 1.12 -6.70
CA TRP A 103 6.97 1.33 -5.52
C TRP A 103 7.84 1.74 -4.33
N GLU A 104 8.93 1.03 -4.06
CA GLU A 104 9.91 1.38 -3.01
C GLU A 104 10.43 2.79 -3.19
N LYS A 105 10.93 3.15 -4.38
CA LYS A 105 11.42 4.49 -4.67
C LYS A 105 10.35 5.57 -4.42
N SER A 106 9.11 5.30 -4.82
CA SER A 106 7.99 6.23 -4.61
C SER A 106 7.63 6.37 -3.13
N LEU A 107 7.68 5.27 -2.38
CA LEU A 107 7.41 5.25 -0.94
C LEU A 107 8.50 6.02 -0.17
N TYR A 108 9.77 5.80 -0.49
CA TYR A 108 10.86 6.56 0.14
C TYR A 108 10.78 8.05 -0.17
N GLY A 109 10.50 8.43 -1.42
CA GLY A 109 10.30 9.84 -1.79
C GLY A 109 9.13 10.47 -1.02
N PHE A 110 8.03 9.73 -0.88
CA PHE A 110 6.86 10.18 -0.10
C PHE A 110 7.19 10.36 1.39
N LEU A 111 7.86 9.39 2.01
CA LEU A 111 8.27 9.46 3.41
C LEU A 111 9.22 10.64 3.66
N GLN A 112 10.18 10.86 2.76
CA GLN A 112 11.11 11.98 2.86
C GLN A 112 10.38 13.33 2.72
N GLN A 113 9.40 13.43 1.81
CA GLN A 113 8.59 14.64 1.66
C GLN A 113 7.70 14.89 2.89
N GLN A 114 7.11 13.85 3.47
CA GLN A 114 6.35 13.97 4.71
C GLN A 114 7.23 14.41 5.88
N GLN A 115 8.43 13.83 6.01
CA GLN A 115 9.36 14.20 7.05
C GLN A 115 9.78 15.67 6.92
N GLY A 116 10.17 16.12 5.73
CA GLY A 116 10.55 17.52 5.49
C GLY A 116 9.38 18.49 5.72
N GLY A 117 8.18 18.15 5.24
CA GLY A 117 6.99 18.98 5.44
C GLY A 117 6.58 19.10 6.90
N THR A 118 6.72 18.02 7.68
CA THR A 118 6.39 18.02 9.12
C THR A 118 7.41 18.83 9.92
N LEU A 119 8.70 18.69 9.62
CA LEU A 119 9.76 19.46 10.28
C LEU A 119 9.58 20.97 10.02
N ASN A 120 9.36 21.36 8.76
CA ASN A 120 9.12 22.77 8.41
C ASN A 120 7.88 23.34 9.12
N TYR A 121 6.82 22.54 9.26
CA TYR A 121 5.63 22.97 9.97
C TYR A 121 5.88 23.20 11.47
N LEU A 122 6.64 22.31 12.11
CA LEU A 122 7.02 22.47 13.52
C LEU A 122 7.92 23.70 13.71
N GLU A 123 8.87 23.92 12.81
CA GLU A 123 9.74 25.10 12.83
C GLU A 123 8.94 26.41 12.67
N GLN A 124 7.91 26.42 11.81
CA GLN A 124 7.03 27.58 11.68
C GLN A 124 6.22 27.84 12.95
N ILE A 125 5.67 26.81 13.59
CA ILE A 125 4.99 26.95 14.88
C ILE A 125 5.93 27.52 15.94
N GLU A 126 7.15 26.99 16.03
CA GLU A 126 8.15 27.46 16.99
C GLU A 126 8.51 28.93 16.75
N SER A 127 8.75 29.31 15.50
CA SER A 127 9.04 30.69 15.12
C SER A 127 7.89 31.64 15.47
N ASP A 128 6.65 31.24 15.21
CA ASP A 128 5.46 32.04 15.52
C ASP A 128 5.25 32.18 17.03
N ILE A 129 5.49 31.12 17.82
CA ILE A 129 5.42 31.17 19.29
C ILE A 129 6.49 32.13 19.84
N LEU A 130 7.73 32.03 19.37
CA LEU A 130 8.82 32.90 19.81
C LEU A 130 8.56 34.37 19.44
N ARG A 131 8.08 34.64 18.22
CA ARG A 131 7.70 35.99 17.80
C ARG A 131 6.55 36.55 18.63
N HIS A 132 5.55 35.73 18.92
CA HIS A 132 4.47 36.13 19.81
C HIS A 132 5.00 36.46 21.21
N GLN A 133 5.89 35.64 21.78
CA GLN A 133 6.46 35.89 23.09
C GLN A 133 7.25 37.21 23.13
N VAL A 134 8.08 37.47 22.11
CA VAL A 134 8.80 38.75 21.98
C VAL A 134 7.83 39.92 21.84
N SER A 135 6.75 39.76 21.09
CA SER A 135 5.71 40.79 20.95
C SER A 135 5.02 41.07 22.28
N VAL A 136 4.67 40.05 23.06
CA VAL A 136 4.08 40.22 24.41
C VAL A 136 5.06 40.90 25.34
N GLU A 137 6.32 40.51 25.31
CA GLU A 137 7.36 41.11 26.15
C GLU A 137 7.54 42.60 25.80
N THR A 138 7.70 42.90 24.51
CA THR A 138 8.04 44.25 24.04
C THR A 138 6.85 45.21 24.12
N ASN A 139 5.64 44.75 23.76
CA ASN A 139 4.47 45.62 23.66
C ASN A 139 3.67 45.72 24.97
N TYR A 140 3.83 44.76 25.89
CA TYR A 140 2.97 44.69 27.07
C TYR A 140 3.79 44.64 28.37
N LEU A 141 4.64 43.62 28.54
CA LEU A 141 5.33 43.41 29.81
C LEU A 141 6.38 44.50 30.09
N ALA A 142 7.23 44.84 29.12
CA ALA A 142 8.26 45.86 29.30
C ALA A 142 7.65 47.25 29.58
N PRO A 143 6.65 47.74 28.81
CA PRO A 143 6.00 49.01 29.12
C PRO A 143 5.27 49.00 30.47
N MET A 144 4.64 47.90 30.87
CA MET A 144 4.01 47.80 32.18
C MET A 144 5.02 47.90 33.32
N VAL A 145 6.16 47.22 33.21
CA VAL A 145 7.23 47.29 34.21
C VAL A 145 7.79 48.71 34.27
N GLU A 146 8.01 49.34 33.12
CA GLU A 146 8.48 50.73 33.06
C GLU A 146 7.48 51.70 33.71
N MET A 147 6.19 51.58 33.37
CA MET A 147 5.11 52.36 33.99
C MET A 147 5.04 52.13 35.50
N LEU A 148 5.15 50.88 35.96
CA LEU A 148 5.10 50.54 37.38
C LEU A 148 6.26 51.20 38.13
N VAL A 149 7.48 51.17 37.58
CA VAL A 149 8.65 51.80 38.20
C VAL A 149 8.51 53.33 38.21
N LYS A 150 8.16 53.94 37.07
CA LYS A 150 7.93 55.39 36.98
C LYS A 150 6.84 55.86 37.93
N SER A 151 5.69 55.17 37.93
CA SER A 151 4.57 55.47 38.81
C SER A 151 4.94 55.35 40.29
N ASN A 152 5.72 54.33 40.67
CA ASN A 152 6.19 54.21 42.06
C ASN A 152 7.12 55.36 42.47
N ILE A 153 8.03 55.77 41.59
CA ILE A 153 8.94 56.90 41.85
C ILE A 153 8.14 58.20 41.97
N GLU A 154 7.25 58.48 41.02
CA GLU A 154 6.39 59.66 41.03
C GLU A 154 5.47 59.67 42.25
N THR A 155 4.86 58.54 42.61
CA THR A 155 4.01 58.40 43.79
C THR A 155 4.81 58.67 45.07
N TYR A 156 6.04 58.15 45.18
CA TYR A 156 6.90 58.43 46.32
C TYR A 156 7.22 59.92 46.44
N ILE A 157 7.65 60.55 45.34
CA ILE A 157 7.97 61.99 45.30
C ILE A 157 6.72 62.82 45.63
N ALA A 158 5.59 62.52 45.00
CA ALA A 158 4.31 63.19 45.22
C ALA A 158 3.87 63.04 46.67
N ARG A 159 4.01 61.86 47.28
CA ARG A 159 3.67 61.64 48.69
C ARG A 159 4.51 62.51 49.61
N VAL A 160 5.82 62.57 49.41
CA VAL A 160 6.72 63.42 50.21
C VAL A 160 6.40 64.91 50.03
N LEU A 161 6.11 65.34 48.80
CA LEU A 161 5.71 66.72 48.50
C LEU A 161 4.37 67.09 49.12
N VAL A 162 3.36 66.23 48.98
CA VAL A 162 2.02 66.45 49.53
C VAL A 162 2.06 66.42 51.05
N GLU A 163 2.80 65.51 51.67
CA GLU A 163 3.02 65.47 53.11
C GLU A 163 3.59 66.80 53.62
N ARG A 164 4.71 67.24 53.03
CA ARG A 164 5.34 68.52 53.43
C ARG A 164 4.45 69.73 53.17
N THR A 165 3.73 69.75 52.05
CA THR A 165 2.86 70.87 51.69
C THR A 165 1.63 70.93 52.61
N ASN A 166 0.95 69.81 52.86
CA ASN A 166 -0.22 69.78 53.74
C ASN A 166 0.13 70.09 55.19
N LEU A 167 1.23 69.53 55.72
CA LEU A 167 1.68 69.85 57.08
C LEU A 167 1.98 71.35 57.23
N ARG A 168 2.58 71.96 56.20
CA ARG A 168 2.90 73.40 56.18
C ARG A 168 1.66 74.29 56.03
N VAL A 169 0.68 73.90 55.20
CA VAL A 169 -0.57 74.65 55.01
C VAL A 169 -1.46 74.57 56.25
N GLN A 170 -1.50 73.43 56.92
CA GLN A 170 -2.36 73.21 58.08
C GLN A 170 -1.68 73.58 59.42
N ASN A 171 -0.43 74.05 59.42
CA ASN A 171 0.37 74.31 60.63
C ASN A 171 0.39 73.11 61.60
N LYS A 172 0.52 71.90 61.07
CA LYS A 172 0.47 70.64 61.84
C LYS A 172 1.84 69.97 61.90
N GLU A 173 2.12 69.30 63.00
CA GLU A 173 3.32 68.47 63.13
C GLU A 173 3.17 67.13 62.39
N GLN A 174 4.32 66.57 62.00
CA GLN A 174 4.42 65.37 61.15
C GLN A 174 3.75 64.11 61.74
N THR A 175 3.47 64.11 63.05
CA THR A 175 2.80 63.04 63.79
C THR A 175 1.32 62.85 63.43
N GLU A 176 0.66 63.84 62.81
CA GLU A 176 -0.77 63.76 62.44
C GLU A 176 -1.03 63.14 61.04
N TRP A 177 0.01 62.71 60.33
CA TRP A 177 -0.05 62.30 58.92
C TRP A 177 -0.92 61.05 58.64
N ALA A 178 -1.03 60.14 59.62
CA ALA A 178 -1.74 58.86 59.43
C ALA A 178 -3.22 59.01 59.02
N GLY A 179 -3.91 60.08 59.47
CA GLY A 179 -5.31 60.33 59.13
C GLY A 179 -5.53 60.88 57.72
N VAL A 180 -4.60 61.72 57.24
CA VAL A 180 -4.68 62.34 55.90
C VAL A 180 -4.31 61.33 54.79
N ASN A 181 -3.48 60.34 55.13
CA ASN A 181 -2.97 59.31 54.21
C ASN A 181 -4.06 58.35 53.70
N LYS A 182 -5.16 58.16 54.45
CA LYS A 182 -6.21 57.21 54.09
C LYS A 182 -7.01 57.67 52.87
N GLY A 183 -7.50 58.91 52.87
CA GLY A 183 -8.27 59.46 51.75
C GLY A 183 -7.46 59.56 50.45
N LEU A 184 -6.16 59.83 50.57
CA LEU A 184 -5.24 59.86 49.43
C LEU A 184 -5.01 58.48 48.81
N ASN A 185 -5.01 57.41 49.60
CA ASN A 185 -4.91 56.05 49.07
C ASN A 185 -6.19 55.62 48.35
N ASP A 186 -7.37 55.98 48.88
CA ASP A 186 -8.65 55.62 48.28
C ASP A 186 -8.82 56.27 46.88
N ASP A 187 -8.48 57.55 46.73
CA ASP A 187 -8.51 58.24 45.42
C ASP A 187 -7.51 57.65 44.42
N ARG A 188 -6.30 57.30 44.90
CA ARG A 188 -5.27 56.64 44.08
C ARG A 188 -5.77 55.30 43.55
N ASP A 189 -6.35 54.47 44.41
CA ASP A 189 -6.80 53.13 44.04
C ASP A 189 -7.92 53.19 42.99
N GLN A 190 -8.79 54.21 43.06
CA GLN A 190 -9.81 54.46 42.02
C GLN A 190 -9.18 54.83 40.68
N GLN A 191 -8.17 55.70 40.66
CA GLN A 191 -7.49 56.10 39.42
C GLN A 191 -6.70 54.95 38.79
N VAL A 192 -6.06 54.11 39.59
CA VAL A 192 -5.34 52.92 39.11
C VAL A 192 -6.29 51.97 38.37
N VAL A 193 -7.49 51.73 38.91
CA VAL A 193 -8.49 50.87 38.25
C VAL A 193 -8.93 51.44 36.90
N VAL A 194 -9.10 52.77 36.80
CA VAL A 194 -9.49 53.43 35.55
C VAL A 194 -8.38 53.31 34.50
N GLN A 195 -7.14 53.64 34.86
CA GLN A 195 -6.01 53.57 33.93
C GLN A 195 -5.69 52.15 33.49
N MET A 196 -5.80 51.16 34.40
CA MET A 196 -5.56 49.76 34.04
C MET A 196 -6.61 49.25 33.05
N ARG A 197 -7.86 49.71 33.18
CA ARG A 197 -8.94 49.38 32.25
C ARG A 197 -8.76 50.04 30.88
N GLU A 198 -8.17 51.24 30.85
CA GLU A 198 -7.83 51.94 29.62
C GLU A 198 -6.64 51.26 28.90
N PHE A 199 -5.59 50.89 29.65
CA PHE A 199 -4.42 50.17 29.15
C PHE A 199 -4.78 48.84 28.47
N ILE A 200 -5.69 48.07 29.07
CA ILE A 200 -6.19 46.80 28.49
C ILE A 200 -6.94 47.05 27.17
N LYS A 201 -7.68 48.15 27.05
CA LYS A 201 -8.42 48.48 25.82
C LYS A 201 -7.50 48.89 24.67
N THR A 202 -6.41 49.61 24.96
CA THR A 202 -5.46 50.07 23.94
C THR A 202 -4.41 49.03 23.57
N ASN A 203 -4.07 48.10 24.45
CA ASN A 203 -3.02 47.10 24.24
C ASN A 203 -3.59 45.68 24.19
N ASN A 204 -4.32 45.35 23.13
CA ASN A 204 -4.79 43.99 22.89
C ASN A 204 -3.61 43.07 22.54
N VAL A 205 -3.53 41.93 23.21
CA VAL A 205 -2.52 40.90 22.90
C VAL A 205 -2.82 40.36 21.49
N PRO A 206 -1.86 40.45 20.53
CA PRO A 206 -2.07 39.90 19.21
C PRO A 206 -2.29 38.39 19.32
N ALA A 207 -3.38 37.89 18.76
CA ALA A 207 -3.64 36.46 18.75
C ALA A 207 -2.53 35.73 17.96
N PRO A 208 -2.06 34.57 18.43
CA PRO A 208 -1.05 33.81 17.70
C PRO A 208 -1.57 33.45 16.30
N SER A 209 -0.71 33.68 15.31
CA SER A 209 -0.87 33.17 13.95
C SER A 209 -0.87 31.63 14.01
N LEU A 210 -1.91 31.00 13.49
CA LEU A 210 -1.93 29.54 13.32
C LEU A 210 -1.19 29.21 12.02
N ALA A 211 -0.04 28.54 12.14
CA ALA A 211 0.66 27.99 10.98
C ALA A 211 -0.27 27.07 10.17
N ALA A 212 -0.21 27.17 8.85
CA ALA A 212 -1.02 26.33 7.97
C ALA A 212 -0.57 24.87 8.06
N LYS A 213 -1.49 23.96 8.36
CA LYS A 213 -1.19 22.51 8.45
C LYS A 213 -0.57 22.01 7.14
N PRO A 214 0.47 21.17 7.21
CA PRO A 214 1.10 20.62 6.02
C PRO A 214 0.08 19.75 5.29
N GLN A 215 -0.15 20.05 4.01
CA GLN A 215 -0.99 19.21 3.18
C GLN A 215 -0.24 17.91 2.92
N VAL A 216 -0.82 16.79 3.33
CA VAL A 216 -0.32 15.47 2.95
C VAL A 216 -0.49 15.36 1.44
N PRO A 217 0.60 15.20 0.65
CA PRO A 217 0.45 14.95 -0.77
C PRO A 217 -0.35 13.66 -0.93
N VAL A 218 -1.54 13.73 -1.51
CA VAL A 218 -2.24 12.50 -1.92
C VAL A 218 -1.37 11.88 -3.00
N LEU A 219 -0.77 10.72 -2.73
CA LEU A 219 -0.05 9.95 -3.74
C LEU A 219 -0.93 9.89 -4.99
N PRO A 220 -0.53 10.48 -6.14
CA PRO A 220 -1.32 10.30 -7.34
C PRO A 220 -1.33 8.79 -7.61
N PRO A 221 -2.49 8.18 -7.89
CA PRO A 221 -2.52 6.80 -8.34
C PRO A 221 -1.72 6.77 -9.64
N LYS A 222 -0.50 6.24 -9.57
CA LYS A 222 0.37 6.12 -10.74
C LYS A 222 -0.38 5.19 -11.70
N ALA A 223 -0.86 5.76 -12.81
CA ALA A 223 -1.63 5.02 -13.81
C ALA A 223 -0.93 3.70 -14.13
N PRO A 224 -1.68 2.58 -14.23
CA PRO A 224 -1.07 1.29 -14.51
C PRO A 224 -0.26 1.41 -15.79
N ALA A 225 1.02 1.03 -15.72
CA ALA A 225 1.91 1.03 -16.87
C ALA A 225 1.24 0.21 -17.99
N THR A 226 0.93 0.89 -19.10
CA THR A 226 0.37 0.25 -20.29
C THR A 226 1.33 -0.87 -20.69
N PRO A 227 0.84 -2.10 -20.93
CA PRO A 227 1.70 -3.18 -21.40
C PRO A 227 2.34 -2.74 -22.71
N ALA A 228 3.66 -2.79 -22.80
CA ALA A 228 4.35 -2.61 -24.08
C ALA A 228 3.77 -3.64 -25.07
N ALA A 229 3.27 -3.15 -26.21
CA ALA A 229 2.73 -3.99 -27.26
C ALA A 229 3.75 -5.06 -27.64
N ALA A 230 3.30 -6.30 -27.71
CA ALA A 230 4.11 -7.41 -28.19
C ALA A 230 4.68 -7.07 -29.57
N THR A 231 6.00 -7.13 -29.69
CA THR A 231 6.73 -6.99 -30.95
C THR A 231 6.16 -8.01 -31.95
N PRO A 232 5.78 -7.62 -33.18
CA PRO A 232 5.35 -8.58 -34.19
C PRO A 232 6.51 -9.51 -34.54
N ASP A 233 6.21 -10.80 -34.59
CA ASP A 233 7.12 -11.87 -34.99
C ASP A 233 7.77 -11.53 -36.34
N ALA A 234 9.10 -11.49 -36.37
CA ALA A 234 9.84 -11.29 -37.61
C ALA A 234 9.64 -12.53 -38.49
N ALA A 235 8.92 -12.34 -39.60
CA ALA A 235 8.77 -13.35 -40.65
C ALA A 235 10.15 -13.84 -41.10
N VAL A 236 10.43 -15.11 -40.84
CA VAL A 236 11.58 -15.82 -41.41
C VAL A 236 11.31 -16.00 -42.91
N PRO A 237 12.16 -15.52 -43.83
CA PRO A 237 11.97 -15.78 -45.25
C PRO A 237 12.29 -17.25 -45.57
N PRO A 238 11.58 -17.87 -46.53
CA PRO A 238 11.84 -19.25 -46.91
C PRO A 238 13.18 -19.36 -47.66
N GLN A 239 14.02 -20.30 -47.24
CA GLN A 239 15.06 -20.93 -48.07
C GLN A 239 14.89 -22.44 -47.98
#